data_AF-F1T3S7-F1
#
_entry.id   AF-F1T3S7-F1
#
_cell.length_a   1.000
_cell.length_b   1.000
_cell.length_c   1.000
_cell.angle_alpha   90.00
_cell.angle_beta   90.00
_cell.angle_gamma   90.00
#
_symmetry.space_group_name_H-M   'P 1'
#
loop_
_entity.id
_entity.type
_entity.pdbx_description
1 polymer ?
#
loop_
_entity_poly.entity_id
_entity_poly.type
_entity_poly.pdbx_seq_one_letter_code
_entity_poly.pdbx_strand_id
1 'polypeptide(L)'
;MHKAWYGFASILLAVCVVCSSSSMIFAEQTDDNTVDQLQQEVEQSAKALQQAQEQATQAEQKVQENSKKLQELQQELPNLKAQAAHSIHTMYRMSRSSSSLLEMLLSAPDFNSFISLMQYLNIIQTKNNDAISKLLETVNDVTSTQKELEQDKQEKDQAVADASSTMNKAIEARTRAQQAAAARAEAEAAAAKAAEEKARQAEGSTFTTASGNTVTVDAPNSPLSQVNMGTDRDSFVTKWASRINSYLSGSPLAGHGQTFAEAAWDNGVDPRWSPAISTVESSKGAVCFRPHNAWGWGDASWGDWDTAIRAHVSGLARGYGGGLTPSAARKYCPPNPDFWYSRCSEEMSRI
;
A
#
# COMPACT_ATOMS: atom_id res chain seq x y z
N MET A 1 26.69 -24.22 -22.65
CA MET A 1 25.43 -24.17 -21.87
C MET A 1 25.12 -22.72 -21.48
N HIS A 2 24.77 -21.87 -22.45
CA HIS A 2 24.67 -20.39 -22.25
C HIS A 2 23.29 -19.79 -22.60
N LYS A 3 22.22 -20.58 -22.68
CA LYS A 3 20.89 -20.09 -23.12
C LYS A 3 19.84 -19.86 -22.02
N ALA A 4 20.13 -20.18 -20.75
CA ALA A 4 19.12 -20.08 -19.67
C ALA A 4 19.10 -18.73 -18.92
N TRP A 5 20.10 -17.85 -19.11
CA TRP A 5 20.22 -16.62 -18.31
C TRP A 5 19.28 -15.49 -18.80
N TYR A 6 18.95 -15.43 -20.08
CA TYR A 6 18.21 -14.29 -20.65
C TYR A 6 16.68 -14.31 -20.41
N GLY A 7 16.12 -15.37 -19.83
CA GLY A 7 14.68 -15.46 -19.53
C GLY A 7 14.27 -14.83 -18.20
N PHE A 8 15.15 -14.83 -17.19
CA PHE A 8 14.81 -14.46 -15.81
C PHE A 8 14.82 -12.93 -15.58
N ALA A 9 15.69 -12.19 -16.25
CA ALA A 9 15.76 -10.73 -16.15
C ALA A 9 14.51 -10.01 -16.69
N SER A 10 13.78 -10.64 -17.64
CA SER A 10 12.62 -10.02 -18.29
C SER A 10 11.36 -10.00 -17.42
N ILE A 11 11.25 -10.87 -16.42
CA ILE A 11 10.09 -10.90 -15.51
C ILE A 11 10.21 -9.81 -14.45
N LEU A 12 11.43 -9.54 -13.96
CA LEU A 12 11.70 -8.45 -13.02
C LEU A 12 11.60 -7.06 -13.67
N LEU A 13 12.00 -6.91 -14.94
CA LEU A 13 12.02 -5.59 -15.61
C LEU A 13 10.63 -5.06 -16.01
N ALA A 14 9.63 -5.92 -16.20
CA ALA A 14 8.28 -5.49 -16.55
C ALA A 14 7.47 -4.90 -15.37
N VAL A 15 7.94 -5.12 -14.14
CA VAL A 15 7.17 -4.81 -12.91
C VAL A 15 7.43 -3.40 -12.36
N CYS A 16 8.50 -2.72 -12.78
CA CYS A 16 8.79 -1.35 -12.33
C CYS A 16 7.87 -0.26 -12.93
N VAL A 17 7.02 -0.55 -13.91
CA VAL A 17 6.27 0.49 -14.64
C VAL A 17 4.90 0.83 -14.03
N VAL A 18 4.38 0.09 -13.05
CA VAL A 18 3.04 0.36 -12.49
C VAL A 18 3.07 0.94 -11.06
N CYS A 19 4.25 1.27 -10.53
CA CYS A 19 4.41 2.04 -9.27
C CYS A 19 4.16 3.55 -9.45
N SER A 20 3.29 3.96 -10.39
CA SER A 20 2.84 5.35 -10.46
C SER A 20 1.68 5.54 -9.51
N SER A 21 2.01 6.04 -8.33
CA SER A 21 1.15 6.56 -7.29
C SER A 21 0.06 7.47 -7.86
N SER A 22 -1.15 6.93 -7.97
CA SER A 22 -2.36 7.73 -7.78
C SER A 22 -2.90 7.37 -6.40
N SER A 23 -2.36 8.03 -5.38
CA SER A 23 -3.01 8.16 -4.09
C SER A 23 -4.34 8.87 -4.31
N MET A 24 -5.36 8.13 -4.70
CA MET A 24 -6.73 8.56 -4.56
C MET A 24 -7.05 8.44 -3.07
N ILE A 25 -6.93 9.56 -2.36
CA ILE A 25 -7.51 9.73 -1.05
C ILE A 25 -9.03 9.68 -1.26
N PHE A 26 -9.61 8.49 -1.24
CA PHE A 26 -11.04 8.29 -1.07
C PHE A 26 -11.31 8.26 0.43
N ALA A 27 -11.42 9.43 1.04
CA ALA A 27 -12.16 9.57 2.28
C ALA A 27 -13.61 9.84 1.90
N GLU A 28 -14.34 8.79 1.51
CA GLU A 28 -15.78 8.88 1.25
C GLU A 28 -16.46 7.69 1.92
N GLN A 29 -16.51 7.72 3.25
CA GLN A 29 -17.32 6.80 4.04
C GLN A 29 -18.79 7.25 3.98
N THR A 30 -19.51 6.72 3.00
CA THR A 30 -20.96 6.64 3.02
C THR A 30 -21.37 5.18 2.96
N ASP A 31 -21.84 4.66 4.12
CA ASP A 31 -22.70 3.49 4.35
C ASP A 31 -22.79 2.42 3.24
N ASP A 32 -21.63 1.96 2.78
CA ASP A 32 -21.54 0.91 1.79
C ASP A 32 -20.32 0.08 2.15
N ASN A 33 -20.54 -0.92 3.01
CA ASN A 33 -19.52 -1.89 3.45
C ASN A 33 -18.68 -2.43 2.27
N THR A 34 -19.22 -2.37 1.04
CA THR A 34 -18.54 -2.76 -0.19
C THR A 34 -17.33 -1.88 -0.55
N VAL A 35 -17.32 -0.57 -0.27
CA VAL A 35 -16.18 0.32 -0.60
C VAL A 35 -15.03 0.09 0.36
N ASP A 36 -15.32 0.06 1.67
CA ASP A 36 -14.32 -0.23 2.69
C ASP A 36 -13.75 -1.65 2.50
N GLN A 37 -14.59 -2.62 2.11
CA GLN A 37 -14.13 -3.96 1.73
C GLN A 37 -13.24 -3.95 0.49
N LEU A 38 -13.60 -3.22 -0.57
CA LEU A 38 -12.78 -3.12 -1.79
C LEU A 38 -11.45 -2.40 -1.51
N GLN A 39 -11.46 -1.36 -0.69
CA GLN A 39 -10.24 -0.64 -0.29
C GLN A 39 -9.33 -1.56 0.55
N GLN A 40 -9.90 -2.30 1.50
CA GLN A 40 -9.16 -3.31 2.26
C GLN A 40 -8.60 -4.42 1.36
N GLU A 41 -9.37 -4.90 0.38
CA GLU A 41 -8.92 -5.90 -0.61
C GLU A 41 -7.75 -5.36 -1.44
N VAL A 42 -7.79 -4.08 -1.84
CA VAL A 42 -6.69 -3.42 -2.55
C VAL A 42 -5.44 -3.27 -1.68
N GLU A 43 -5.58 -2.90 -0.40
CA GLU A 43 -4.45 -2.78 0.52
C GLU A 43 -3.82 -4.13 0.87
N GLN A 44 -4.66 -5.15 1.11
CA GLN A 44 -4.20 -6.51 1.38
C GLN A 44 -3.50 -7.11 0.17
N SER A 45 -4.05 -6.92 -1.03
CA SER A 45 -3.42 -7.41 -2.26
C SER A 45 -2.11 -6.69 -2.58
N ALA A 46 -1.98 -5.39 -2.27
CA ALA A 46 -0.71 -4.67 -2.39
C ALA A 46 0.38 -5.24 -1.45
N LYS A 47 0.03 -5.51 -0.18
CA LYS A 47 0.95 -6.14 0.78
C LYS A 47 1.34 -7.55 0.35
N ALA A 48 0.38 -8.36 -0.08
CA ALA A 48 0.63 -9.72 -0.55
C ALA A 48 1.55 -9.75 -1.77
N LEU A 49 1.38 -8.82 -2.71
CA LEU A 49 2.27 -8.68 -3.88
C LEU A 49 3.70 -8.32 -3.46
N GLN A 50 3.86 -7.36 -2.55
CA GLN A 50 5.18 -6.99 -2.04
C GLN A 50 5.88 -8.20 -1.39
N GLN A 51 5.17 -8.92 -0.52
CA GLN A 51 5.71 -10.11 0.15
C GLN A 51 6.09 -11.21 -0.86
N ALA A 52 5.25 -11.47 -1.86
CA ALA A 52 5.54 -12.47 -2.89
C ALA A 52 6.77 -12.08 -3.73
N GLN A 53 6.95 -10.79 -4.01
CA GLN A 53 8.13 -10.30 -4.73
C GLN A 53 9.41 -10.40 -3.90
N GLU A 54 9.35 -10.12 -2.60
CA GLU A 54 10.47 -10.31 -1.68
C GLU A 54 10.87 -11.80 -1.61
N GLN A 55 9.90 -12.71 -1.50
CA GLN A 55 10.16 -14.16 -1.47
C GLN A 55 10.79 -14.67 -2.77
N ALA A 56 10.29 -14.23 -3.93
CA ALA A 56 10.87 -14.58 -5.22
C ALA A 56 12.32 -14.10 -5.35
N THR A 57 12.62 -12.88 -4.87
CA THR A 57 13.96 -12.31 -4.87
C THR A 57 14.92 -13.09 -3.96
N GLN A 58 14.48 -13.46 -2.76
CA GLN A 58 15.27 -14.27 -1.84
C GLN A 58 15.56 -15.67 -2.39
N ALA A 59 14.57 -16.31 -3.01
CA ALA A 59 14.75 -17.61 -3.63
C ALA A 59 15.75 -17.54 -4.80
N GLU A 60 15.72 -16.48 -5.60
CA GLU A 60 16.68 -16.25 -6.67
C GLU A 60 18.12 -16.06 -6.13
N GLN A 61 18.28 -15.31 -5.02
CA GLN A 61 19.58 -15.14 -4.37
C GLN A 61 20.17 -16.48 -3.90
N LYS A 62 19.37 -17.33 -3.23
CA LYS A 62 19.83 -18.66 -2.80
C LYS A 62 20.30 -19.53 -3.97
N VAL A 63 19.53 -19.55 -5.07
CA VAL A 63 19.91 -20.27 -6.29
C VAL A 63 21.25 -19.76 -6.84
N GLN A 64 21.46 -18.45 -6.87
CA GLN A 64 22.72 -17.85 -7.35
C GLN A 64 23.90 -18.21 -6.45
N GLU A 65 23.74 -18.09 -5.12
CA GLU A 65 24.77 -18.41 -4.13
C GLU A 65 25.17 -19.89 -4.19
N ASN A 66 24.20 -20.80 -4.17
CA ASN A 66 24.46 -22.25 -4.23
C ASN A 66 25.04 -22.68 -5.57
N SER A 67 24.62 -22.06 -6.69
CA SER A 67 25.23 -22.29 -8.00
C SER A 67 26.69 -21.86 -8.03
N LYS A 68 27.00 -20.70 -7.45
CA LYS A 68 28.38 -20.19 -7.38
C LYS A 68 29.27 -21.07 -6.51
N LYS A 69 28.80 -21.43 -5.31
CA LYS A 69 29.50 -22.34 -4.39
C LYS A 69 29.79 -23.68 -5.06
N LEU A 70 28.81 -24.24 -5.77
CA LEU A 70 28.99 -25.50 -6.50
C LEU A 70 30.05 -25.38 -7.60
N GLN A 71 30.09 -24.26 -8.32
CA GLN A 71 31.11 -24.00 -9.33
C GLN A 71 32.51 -23.93 -8.73
N GLU A 72 32.68 -23.25 -7.60
CA GLU A 72 33.95 -23.14 -6.88
C GLU A 72 34.42 -24.52 -6.38
N LEU A 73 33.55 -25.29 -5.72
CA LEU A 73 33.88 -26.64 -5.23
C LEU A 73 34.22 -27.60 -6.40
N GLN A 74 33.52 -27.49 -7.53
CA GLN A 74 33.81 -28.29 -8.72
C GLN A 74 35.16 -27.96 -9.37
N GLN A 75 35.61 -26.71 -9.27
CA GLN A 75 36.94 -26.29 -9.74
C GLN A 75 38.06 -26.81 -8.85
N GLU A 76 37.84 -26.90 -7.53
CA GLU A 76 38.85 -27.37 -6.57
C GLU A 76 38.97 -28.90 -6.52
N LEU A 77 37.87 -29.62 -6.79
CA LEU A 77 37.77 -31.07 -6.68
C LEU A 77 38.90 -31.85 -7.42
N PRO A 78 39.28 -31.52 -8.67
CA PRO A 78 40.35 -32.24 -9.37
C PRO A 78 41.70 -32.13 -8.68
N ASN A 79 42.02 -30.95 -8.14
CA ASN A 79 43.26 -30.72 -7.41
C ASN A 79 43.27 -31.51 -6.09
N LEU A 80 42.18 -31.48 -5.33
CA LEU A 80 42.04 -32.25 -4.09
C LEU A 80 42.12 -33.77 -4.35
N LYS A 81 41.52 -34.27 -5.44
CA LYS A 81 41.67 -35.67 -5.87
C LYS A 81 43.12 -36.05 -6.15
N ALA A 82 43.87 -35.19 -6.85
CA ALA A 82 45.28 -35.43 -7.11
C ALA A 82 46.12 -35.46 -5.82
N GLN A 83 45.85 -34.53 -4.89
CA GLN A 83 46.52 -34.47 -3.60
C GLN A 83 46.23 -35.68 -2.71
N ALA A 84 44.97 -36.12 -2.65
CA ALA A 84 44.57 -37.32 -1.91
C ALA A 84 45.18 -38.58 -2.54
N ALA A 85 45.17 -38.71 -3.87
CA ALA A 85 45.80 -39.85 -4.56
C ALA A 85 47.30 -39.93 -4.28
N HIS A 86 48.00 -38.79 -4.29
CA HIS A 86 49.42 -38.71 -3.91
C HIS A 86 49.66 -39.10 -2.44
N SER A 87 48.77 -38.66 -1.54
CA SER A 87 48.82 -38.98 -0.11
C SER A 87 48.61 -40.48 0.15
N ILE A 88 47.63 -41.10 -0.52
CA ILE A 88 47.38 -42.55 -0.46
C ILE A 88 48.59 -43.34 -0.95
N HIS A 89 49.19 -42.94 -2.08
CA HIS A 89 50.39 -43.58 -2.60
C HIS A 89 51.58 -43.47 -1.63
N THR A 90 51.77 -42.31 -1.02
CA THR A 90 52.84 -42.05 -0.04
C THR A 90 52.64 -42.90 1.21
N MET A 91 51.43 -42.94 1.77
CA MET A 91 51.10 -43.80 2.91
C MET A 91 51.29 -45.29 2.60
N TYR A 92 50.88 -45.75 1.40
CA TYR A 92 51.08 -47.13 0.97
C TYR A 92 52.57 -47.49 0.91
N ARG A 93 53.40 -46.63 0.32
CA ARG A 93 54.86 -46.81 0.29
C ARG A 93 55.46 -46.83 1.69
N MET A 94 55.03 -45.93 2.58
CA MET A 94 55.51 -45.87 3.96
C MET A 94 55.14 -47.12 4.76
N SER A 95 53.91 -47.62 4.60
CA SER A 95 53.45 -48.86 5.23
C SER A 95 54.29 -50.06 4.79
N ARG A 96 54.56 -50.17 3.49
CA ARG A 96 55.34 -51.28 2.91
C ARG A 96 56.85 -51.16 3.16
N SER A 97 57.34 -49.95 3.41
CA SER A 97 58.76 -49.65 3.70
C SER A 97 59.02 -49.41 5.18
N SER A 98 58.10 -49.80 6.06
CA SER A 98 58.16 -49.55 7.51
C SER A 98 59.48 -50.04 8.13
N SER A 99 59.97 -51.22 7.73
CA SER A 99 61.29 -51.73 8.17
C SER A 99 62.47 -50.85 7.70
N SER A 100 62.41 -50.32 6.48
CA SER A 100 63.45 -49.42 5.93
C SER A 100 63.38 -48.02 6.55
N LEU A 101 62.19 -47.55 6.92
CA LEU A 101 62.01 -46.30 7.66
C LEU A 101 62.52 -46.42 9.10
N LEU A 102 62.33 -47.57 9.74
CA LEU A 102 62.92 -47.88 11.04
C LEU A 102 64.45 -47.96 10.96
N GLU A 103 65.01 -48.56 9.92
CA GLU A 103 66.46 -48.53 9.68
C GLU A 103 66.97 -47.11 9.41
N MET A 104 66.23 -46.29 8.67
CA MET A 104 66.59 -44.88 8.43
C MET A 104 66.53 -44.03 9.71
N LEU A 105 65.54 -44.28 10.57
CA LEU A 105 65.44 -43.66 11.90
C LEU A 105 66.58 -44.12 12.81
N LEU A 106 66.89 -45.41 12.83
CA LEU A 106 67.96 -45.99 13.66
C LEU A 106 69.37 -45.66 13.13
N SER A 107 69.50 -45.29 11.86
CA SER A 107 70.76 -44.88 11.21
C SER A 107 70.98 -43.35 11.24
N ALA A 108 70.18 -42.59 12.00
CA ALA A 108 70.35 -41.14 12.13
C ALA A 108 71.72 -40.81 12.78
N PRO A 109 72.49 -39.83 12.24
CA PRO A 109 73.85 -39.53 12.72
C PRO A 109 73.94 -39.05 14.17
N ASP A 110 72.86 -38.45 14.68
CA ASP A 110 72.77 -37.86 16.02
C ASP A 110 71.30 -37.73 16.48
N PHE A 111 71.09 -37.44 17.77
CA PHE A 111 69.77 -37.35 18.38
C PHE A 111 68.91 -36.21 17.80
N ASN A 112 69.50 -35.08 17.41
CA ASN A 112 68.74 -33.98 16.80
C ASN A 112 68.24 -34.38 15.41
N SER A 113 69.09 -35.03 14.61
CA SER A 113 68.73 -35.61 13.31
C SER A 113 67.63 -36.67 13.44
N PHE A 114 67.66 -37.49 14.49
CA PHE A 114 66.61 -38.45 14.83
C PHE A 114 65.26 -37.76 15.13
N ILE A 115 65.25 -36.73 16.00
CA ILE A 115 64.03 -35.98 16.36
C ILE A 115 63.46 -35.23 15.15
N SER A 116 64.31 -34.61 14.31
CA SER A 116 63.86 -33.95 13.09
C SER A 116 63.24 -34.91 12.09
N LEU A 117 63.80 -36.12 11.94
CA LEU A 117 63.24 -37.16 11.08
C LEU A 117 61.89 -37.67 11.62
N MET A 118 61.77 -37.85 12.94
CA MET A 118 60.49 -38.18 13.59
C MET A 118 59.42 -37.09 13.40
N GLN A 119 59.79 -35.82 13.54
CA GLN A 119 58.89 -34.69 13.30
C GLN A 119 58.44 -34.64 11.83
N TYR A 120 59.36 -34.87 10.90
CA TYR A 120 59.05 -34.90 9.47
C TYR A 120 58.07 -36.02 9.10
N LEU A 121 58.26 -37.22 9.65
CA LEU A 121 57.34 -38.34 9.43
C LEU A 121 55.94 -38.06 10.00
N ASN A 122 55.86 -37.41 11.17
CA ASN A 122 54.60 -36.98 11.77
C ASN A 122 53.90 -35.93 10.89
N ILE A 123 54.63 -34.90 10.43
CA ILE A 123 54.11 -33.87 9.52
C ILE A 123 53.57 -34.49 8.22
N ILE A 124 54.27 -35.47 7.64
CA ILE A 124 53.79 -36.18 6.44
C ILE A 124 52.50 -36.94 6.73
N GLN A 125 52.43 -37.65 7.86
CA GLN A 125 51.25 -38.41 8.25
C GLN A 125 50.04 -37.49 8.45
N THR A 126 50.21 -36.37 9.15
CA THR A 126 49.17 -35.34 9.31
C THR A 126 48.74 -34.78 7.97
N LYS A 127 49.68 -34.35 7.12
CA LYS A 127 49.37 -33.78 5.81
C LYS A 127 48.61 -34.77 4.91
N ASN A 128 48.97 -36.05 4.94
CA ASN A 128 48.29 -37.08 4.15
C ASN A 128 46.86 -37.34 4.64
N ASN A 129 46.66 -37.36 5.96
CA ASN A 129 45.33 -37.49 6.55
C ASN A 129 44.45 -36.26 6.26
N ASP A 130 45.02 -35.05 6.38
CA ASP A 130 44.32 -33.80 6.08
C ASP A 130 43.86 -33.72 4.62
N ALA A 131 44.69 -34.18 3.66
CA ALA A 131 44.33 -34.19 2.24
C ALA A 131 43.15 -35.12 1.94
N ILE A 132 43.08 -36.28 2.60
CA ILE A 132 41.98 -37.24 2.45
C ILE A 132 40.71 -36.70 3.12
N SER A 133 40.83 -36.15 4.34
CA SER A 133 39.72 -35.54 5.07
C SER A 133 39.11 -34.37 4.29
N LYS A 134 39.94 -33.46 3.75
CA LYS A 134 39.47 -32.35 2.91
C LYS A 134 38.74 -32.81 1.66
N LEU A 135 39.25 -33.85 0.97
CA LEU A 135 38.55 -34.40 -0.18
C LEU A 135 37.19 -34.99 0.19
N LEU A 136 37.10 -35.72 1.30
CA LEU A 136 35.84 -36.29 1.79
C LEU A 136 34.84 -35.18 2.17
N GLU A 137 35.30 -34.14 2.84
CA GLU A 137 34.50 -32.95 3.19
C GLU A 137 34.00 -32.25 1.93
N THR A 138 34.87 -31.92 0.97
CA THR A 138 34.47 -31.28 -0.29
C THR A 138 33.48 -32.15 -1.11
N VAL A 139 33.65 -33.47 -1.12
CA VAL A 139 32.69 -34.37 -1.82
C VAL A 139 31.32 -34.36 -1.14
N ASN A 140 31.28 -34.37 0.19
CA ASN A 140 30.04 -34.23 0.95
C ASN A 140 29.40 -32.86 0.70
N ASP A 141 30.18 -31.79 0.70
CA ASP A 141 29.73 -30.42 0.44
C ASP A 141 29.15 -30.27 -0.97
N VAL A 142 29.80 -30.83 -1.99
CA VAL A 142 29.27 -30.86 -3.37
C VAL A 142 27.91 -31.57 -3.41
N THR A 143 27.79 -32.71 -2.73
CA THR A 143 26.56 -33.51 -2.71
C THR A 143 25.42 -32.78 -1.97
N SER A 144 25.71 -32.17 -0.82
CA SER A 144 24.74 -31.36 -0.06
C SER A 144 24.32 -30.13 -0.86
N THR A 145 25.28 -29.37 -1.39
CA THR A 145 25.02 -28.14 -2.15
C THR A 145 24.24 -28.44 -3.44
N GLN A 146 24.46 -29.59 -4.09
CA GLN A 146 23.63 -30.02 -5.24
C GLN A 146 22.19 -30.30 -4.85
N LYS A 147 21.96 -30.95 -3.71
CA LYS A 147 20.62 -31.23 -3.20
C LYS A 147 19.89 -29.93 -2.81
N GLU A 148 20.59 -29.04 -2.11
CA GLU A 148 20.08 -27.71 -1.74
C GLU A 148 19.74 -26.89 -2.98
N LEU A 149 20.60 -26.85 -3.99
CA LEU A 149 20.34 -26.12 -5.24
C LEU A 149 19.10 -26.63 -5.98
N GLU A 150 18.86 -27.94 -6.01
CA GLU A 150 17.66 -28.49 -6.64
C GLU A 150 16.40 -28.12 -5.87
N GLN A 151 16.46 -28.16 -4.55
CA GLN A 151 15.36 -27.69 -3.69
C GLN A 151 15.11 -26.19 -3.88
N ASP A 152 16.15 -25.36 -3.87
CA ASP A 152 16.03 -23.91 -4.06
C ASP A 152 15.44 -23.55 -5.42
N LYS A 153 15.77 -24.30 -6.49
CA LYS A 153 15.16 -24.11 -7.81
C LYS A 153 13.66 -24.39 -7.79
N GLN A 154 13.23 -25.47 -7.13
CA GLN A 154 11.82 -25.80 -6.97
C GLN A 154 11.08 -24.75 -6.13
N GLU A 155 11.68 -24.32 -5.01
CA GLU A 155 11.14 -23.25 -4.17
C GLU A 155 11.01 -21.94 -4.96
N LYS A 156 12.01 -21.59 -5.78
CA LYS A 156 11.98 -20.39 -6.64
C LYS A 156 10.90 -20.50 -7.71
N ASP A 157 10.79 -21.62 -8.42
CA ASP A 157 9.77 -21.81 -9.45
C ASP A 157 8.34 -21.74 -8.85
N GLN A 158 8.14 -22.31 -7.67
CA GLN A 158 6.90 -22.19 -6.92
C GLN A 158 6.62 -20.74 -6.48
N ALA A 159 7.62 -20.05 -5.91
CA ALA A 159 7.51 -18.66 -5.50
C ALA A 159 7.16 -17.73 -6.67
N VAL A 160 7.73 -17.97 -7.86
CA VAL A 160 7.40 -17.21 -9.09
C VAL A 160 5.96 -17.47 -9.55
N ALA A 161 5.49 -18.72 -9.48
CA ALA A 161 4.11 -19.07 -9.82
C ALA A 161 3.10 -18.42 -8.84
N ASP A 162 3.39 -18.47 -7.54
CA ASP A 162 2.56 -17.88 -6.50
C ASP A 162 2.55 -16.35 -6.59
N ALA A 163 3.70 -15.72 -6.88
CA ALA A 163 3.79 -14.29 -7.13
C ALA A 163 2.96 -13.86 -8.35
N SER A 164 3.02 -14.63 -9.44
CA SER A 164 2.24 -14.35 -10.66
C SER A 164 0.73 -14.47 -10.40
N SER A 165 0.31 -15.50 -9.65
CA SER A 165 -1.10 -15.66 -9.26
C SER A 165 -1.58 -14.52 -8.36
N THR A 166 -0.76 -14.14 -7.37
CA THR A 166 -1.06 -13.04 -6.45
C THR A 166 -1.16 -11.71 -7.19
N MET A 167 -0.27 -11.48 -8.16
CA MET A 167 -0.29 -10.29 -9.01
C MET A 167 -1.59 -10.19 -9.82
N ASN A 168 -2.03 -11.27 -10.46
CA ASN A 168 -3.28 -11.26 -11.22
C ASN A 168 -4.48 -10.94 -10.33
N LYS A 169 -4.57 -11.55 -9.14
CA LYS A 169 -5.62 -11.24 -8.16
C LYS A 169 -5.58 -9.77 -7.72
N ALA A 170 -4.40 -9.20 -7.52
CA ALA A 170 -4.24 -7.80 -7.15
C ALA A 170 -4.70 -6.84 -8.26
N ILE A 171 -4.38 -7.15 -9.52
CA ILE A 171 -4.82 -6.37 -10.69
C ILE A 171 -6.34 -6.42 -10.83
N GLU A 172 -6.94 -7.61 -10.68
CA GLU A 172 -8.39 -7.78 -10.74
C GLU A 172 -9.10 -7.02 -9.62
N ALA A 173 -8.62 -7.11 -8.38
CA ALA A 173 -9.18 -6.37 -7.24
C ALA A 173 -9.14 -4.85 -7.48
N ARG A 174 -7.99 -4.32 -7.93
CA ARG A 174 -7.85 -2.91 -8.28
C ARG A 174 -8.76 -2.48 -9.42
N THR A 175 -8.86 -3.30 -10.47
CA THR A 175 -9.72 -3.01 -11.62
C THR A 175 -11.19 -2.97 -11.21
N ARG A 176 -11.62 -3.91 -10.36
CA ARG A 176 -12.98 -3.94 -9.81
C ARG A 176 -13.27 -2.71 -8.95
N ALA A 177 -12.33 -2.31 -8.09
CA ALA A 177 -12.46 -1.11 -7.27
C ALA A 177 -12.57 0.17 -8.12
N GLN A 178 -11.74 0.30 -9.16
CA GLN A 178 -11.79 1.43 -10.09
C GLN A 178 -13.10 1.47 -10.88
N GLN A 179 -13.57 0.32 -11.39
CA GLN A 179 -14.85 0.23 -12.09
C GLN A 179 -16.03 0.55 -11.18
N ALA A 180 -16.01 0.07 -9.94
CA ALA A 180 -17.05 0.37 -8.95
C ALA A 180 -17.08 1.87 -8.61
N ALA A 181 -15.91 2.50 -8.43
CA ALA A 181 -15.82 3.94 -8.19
C ALA A 181 -16.32 4.77 -9.39
N ALA A 182 -15.94 4.38 -10.62
CA ALA A 182 -16.41 5.04 -11.84
C ALA A 182 -17.92 4.89 -12.02
N ALA A 183 -18.46 3.69 -11.85
CA ALA A 183 -19.90 3.43 -11.96
C ALA A 183 -20.71 4.21 -10.91
N ARG A 184 -20.19 4.35 -9.68
CA ARG A 184 -20.81 5.21 -8.65
C ARG A 184 -20.79 6.68 -9.03
N ALA A 185 -19.65 7.19 -9.49
CA ALA A 185 -19.54 8.58 -9.93
C ALA A 185 -20.50 8.89 -11.09
N GLU A 186 -20.64 7.96 -12.05
CA GLU A 186 -21.61 8.06 -13.14
C GLU A 186 -23.06 8.02 -12.62
N ALA A 187 -23.38 7.13 -11.68
CA ALA A 187 -24.70 7.03 -11.08
C ALA A 187 -25.06 8.29 -10.27
N GLU A 188 -24.14 8.83 -9.49
CA GLU A 188 -24.33 10.09 -8.76
C GLU A 188 -24.48 11.27 -9.72
N ALA A 189 -23.68 11.34 -10.80
CA ALA A 189 -23.82 12.39 -11.81
C ALA A 189 -25.16 12.30 -12.58
N ALA A 190 -25.64 11.09 -12.88
CA ALA A 190 -26.95 10.88 -13.50
C ALA A 190 -28.09 11.25 -12.53
N ALA A 191 -27.98 10.85 -11.25
CA ALA A 191 -28.94 11.21 -10.22
C ALA A 191 -28.97 12.73 -9.97
N ALA A 192 -27.83 13.41 -10.00
CA ALA A 192 -27.73 14.86 -9.86
C ALA A 192 -28.48 15.58 -10.98
N LYS A 193 -28.26 15.18 -12.24
CA LYS A 193 -29.00 15.73 -13.39
C LYS A 193 -30.50 15.50 -13.29
N ALA A 194 -30.91 14.32 -12.82
CA ALA A 194 -32.32 14.01 -12.63
C ALA A 194 -32.95 14.84 -11.49
N ALA A 195 -32.24 15.06 -10.39
CA ALA A 195 -32.69 15.89 -9.28
C ALA A 195 -32.83 17.37 -9.71
N GLU A 196 -31.84 17.90 -10.44
CA GLU A 196 -31.88 19.25 -10.99
C GLU A 196 -33.04 19.45 -11.99
N GLU A 197 -33.30 18.47 -12.86
CA GLU A 197 -34.43 18.54 -13.80
C GLU A 197 -35.79 18.51 -13.09
N LYS A 198 -35.96 17.66 -12.07
CA LYS A 198 -37.16 17.67 -11.22
C LYS A 198 -37.33 19.02 -10.51
N ALA A 199 -36.23 19.62 -10.05
CA ALA A 199 -36.27 20.93 -9.41
C ALA A 199 -36.68 22.03 -10.40
N ARG A 200 -36.21 22.01 -11.65
CA ARG A 200 -36.67 22.96 -12.69
C ARG A 200 -38.16 22.83 -12.98
N GLN A 201 -38.68 21.60 -13.02
CA GLN A 201 -40.11 21.36 -13.25
C GLN A 201 -40.99 21.83 -12.09
N ALA A 202 -40.44 21.86 -10.87
CA ALA A 202 -41.12 22.28 -9.65
C ALA A 202 -40.69 23.67 -9.17
N GLU A 203 -40.01 24.45 -10.00
CA GLU A 203 -39.44 25.76 -9.63
C GLU A 203 -40.52 26.70 -9.06
N GLY A 204 -40.21 27.35 -7.94
CA GLY A 204 -41.15 28.21 -7.22
C GLY A 204 -42.17 27.47 -6.33
N SER A 205 -42.23 26.13 -6.37
CA SER A 205 -42.98 25.34 -5.38
C SER A 205 -42.25 25.31 -4.03
N THR A 206 -42.88 24.75 -2.99
CA THR A 206 -42.25 24.59 -1.67
C THR A 206 -42.14 23.13 -1.26
N PHE A 207 -41.10 22.79 -0.51
CA PHE A 207 -40.91 21.49 0.12
C PHE A 207 -40.56 21.64 1.61
N THR A 208 -40.72 20.56 2.36
CA THR A 208 -40.39 20.51 3.79
C THR A 208 -39.05 19.79 3.99
N THR A 209 -38.12 20.40 4.72
CA THR A 209 -36.84 19.81 5.12
C THR A 209 -37.02 18.76 6.21
N ALA A 210 -35.98 17.97 6.50
CA ALA A 210 -36.03 17.00 7.60
C ALA A 210 -36.23 17.66 8.98
N SER A 211 -35.80 18.91 9.13
CA SER A 211 -36.01 19.71 10.35
C SER A 211 -37.42 20.31 10.47
N GLY A 212 -38.27 20.12 9.46
CA GLY A 212 -39.66 20.60 9.44
C GLY A 212 -39.85 22.00 8.86
N ASN A 213 -38.79 22.62 8.32
CA ASN A 213 -38.88 23.96 7.72
C ASN A 213 -39.36 23.91 6.28
N THR A 214 -40.16 24.90 5.88
CA THR A 214 -40.66 25.04 4.50
C THR A 214 -39.73 25.93 3.69
N VAL A 215 -39.24 25.42 2.56
CA VAL A 215 -38.27 26.08 1.68
C VAL A 215 -38.80 26.06 0.24
N THR A 216 -38.52 27.10 -0.54
CA THR A 216 -38.85 27.12 -1.98
C THR A 216 -37.96 26.18 -2.76
N VAL A 217 -38.40 25.69 -3.93
CA VAL A 217 -37.57 24.95 -4.87
C VAL A 217 -36.94 25.95 -5.86
N ASP A 218 -35.61 25.95 -5.92
CA ASP A 218 -34.77 26.77 -6.78
C ASP A 218 -33.79 25.79 -7.45
N ALA A 219 -33.73 25.83 -8.78
CA ALA A 219 -32.80 25.02 -9.55
C ALA A 219 -31.49 25.79 -9.79
N PRO A 220 -30.32 25.14 -9.71
CA PRO A 220 -29.06 25.80 -10.02
C PRO A 220 -29.00 26.16 -11.51
N ASN A 221 -28.56 27.40 -11.79
CA ASN A 221 -28.39 27.90 -13.16
C ASN A 221 -27.16 27.29 -13.87
N SER A 222 -26.25 26.66 -13.13
CA SER A 222 -25.06 26.02 -13.66
C SER A 222 -24.60 24.88 -12.75
N PRO A 223 -23.96 23.83 -13.31
CA PRO A 223 -23.41 22.74 -12.50
C PRO A 223 -22.38 23.28 -11.50
N LEU A 224 -22.37 22.72 -10.29
CA LEU A 224 -21.34 23.06 -9.30
C LEU A 224 -19.95 22.69 -9.82
N SER A 225 -19.05 23.67 -9.79
CA SER A 225 -17.63 23.41 -10.03
C SER A 225 -17.02 22.70 -8.82
N GLN A 226 -16.10 21.77 -9.08
CA GLN A 226 -15.35 21.08 -8.04
C GLN A 226 -14.41 22.06 -7.34
N VAL A 227 -14.41 22.08 -6.00
CA VAL A 227 -13.43 22.85 -5.23
C VAL A 227 -12.10 22.14 -5.26
N ASN A 228 -11.07 22.84 -5.72
CA ASN A 228 -9.69 22.42 -5.49
C ASN A 228 -9.29 22.81 -4.07
N MET A 229 -9.01 21.82 -3.22
CA MET A 229 -8.47 22.05 -1.89
C MET A 229 -7.07 22.68 -2.00
N GLY A 230 -6.24 22.25 -2.94
CA GLY A 230 -4.84 22.70 -3.05
C GLY A 230 -3.96 22.11 -1.96
N THR A 231 -2.74 22.64 -1.82
CA THR A 231 -1.74 22.15 -0.84
C THR A 231 -1.42 23.15 0.27
N ASP A 232 -1.86 24.41 0.13
CA ASP A 232 -1.60 25.48 1.10
C ASP A 232 -2.86 25.84 1.88
N ARG A 233 -2.82 25.54 3.18
CA ARG A 233 -3.96 25.74 4.09
C ARG A 233 -4.33 27.21 4.21
N ASP A 234 -3.36 28.09 4.39
CA ASP A 234 -3.62 29.49 4.73
C ASP A 234 -4.24 30.25 3.56
N SER A 235 -3.77 30.00 2.33
CA SER A 235 -4.39 30.55 1.11
C SER A 235 -5.82 30.02 0.92
N PHE A 236 -6.05 28.73 1.17
CA PHE A 236 -7.38 28.14 1.10
C PHE A 236 -8.33 28.79 2.12
N VAL A 237 -7.92 28.84 3.39
CA VAL A 237 -8.72 29.40 4.48
C VAL A 237 -9.00 30.87 4.21
N THR A 238 -8.01 31.66 3.82
CA THR A 238 -8.19 33.09 3.52
C THR A 238 -9.22 33.31 2.40
N LYS A 239 -9.10 32.57 1.30
CA LYS A 239 -10.01 32.68 0.15
C LYS A 239 -11.44 32.34 0.56
N TRP A 240 -11.65 31.21 1.21
CA TRP A 240 -12.99 30.72 1.52
C TRP A 240 -13.62 31.45 2.69
N ALA A 241 -12.84 31.85 3.70
CA ALA A 241 -13.34 32.66 4.81
C ALA A 241 -13.97 33.95 4.32
N SER A 242 -13.33 34.65 3.37
CA SER A 242 -13.88 35.87 2.79
C SER A 242 -15.20 35.61 2.06
N ARG A 243 -15.25 34.59 1.20
CA ARG A 243 -16.46 34.26 0.41
C ARG A 243 -17.63 33.86 1.30
N ILE A 244 -17.37 33.01 2.29
CA ILE A 244 -18.38 32.55 3.25
C ILE A 244 -18.86 33.72 4.10
N ASN A 245 -17.97 34.61 4.58
CA ASN A 245 -18.39 35.79 5.32
C ASN A 245 -19.27 36.72 4.48
N SER A 246 -18.93 36.95 3.21
CA SER A 246 -19.78 37.73 2.30
C SER A 246 -21.16 37.09 2.14
N TYR A 247 -21.21 35.77 1.96
CA TYR A 247 -22.45 35.02 1.82
C TYR A 247 -23.30 35.02 3.10
N LEU A 248 -22.70 34.90 4.28
CA LEU A 248 -23.38 34.85 5.58
C LEU A 248 -23.68 36.24 6.16
N SER A 249 -23.30 37.32 5.48
CA SER A 249 -23.52 38.68 5.97
C SER A 249 -24.98 38.94 6.35
N GLY A 250 -25.18 39.61 7.49
CA GLY A 250 -26.51 39.94 8.01
C GLY A 250 -27.28 38.77 8.66
N SER A 251 -26.66 37.59 8.80
CA SER A 251 -27.25 36.44 9.48
C SER A 251 -26.64 36.20 10.88
N PRO A 252 -27.26 35.37 11.73
CA PRO A 252 -26.65 34.93 12.98
C PRO A 252 -25.29 34.25 12.85
N LEU A 253 -24.97 33.69 11.67
CA LEU A 253 -23.67 33.08 11.37
C LEU A 253 -22.65 34.07 10.77
N ALA A 254 -22.97 35.36 10.65
CA ALA A 254 -22.06 36.37 10.12
C ALA A 254 -20.76 36.43 10.95
N GLY A 255 -19.61 36.48 10.25
CA GLY A 255 -18.29 36.53 10.88
C GLY A 255 -17.62 35.17 11.09
N HIS A 256 -18.37 34.06 11.00
CA HIS A 256 -17.85 32.71 11.22
C HIS A 256 -17.24 32.05 9.97
N GLY A 257 -17.03 32.79 8.88
CA GLY A 257 -16.47 32.27 7.63
C GLY A 257 -15.09 31.64 7.80
N GLN A 258 -14.27 32.16 8.70
CA GLN A 258 -12.97 31.56 9.01
C GLN A 258 -13.13 30.17 9.62
N THR A 259 -14.02 30.01 10.60
CA THR A 259 -14.27 28.73 11.26
C THR A 259 -14.79 27.68 10.28
N PHE A 260 -15.69 28.05 9.35
CA PHE A 260 -16.14 27.15 8.29
C PHE A 260 -14.99 26.72 7.38
N ALA A 261 -14.16 27.66 6.93
CA ALA A 261 -13.06 27.37 6.01
C ALA A 261 -11.97 26.50 6.65
N GLU A 262 -11.64 26.74 7.92
CA GLU A 262 -10.72 25.90 8.69
C GLU A 262 -11.28 24.49 8.88
N ALA A 263 -12.54 24.37 9.32
CA ALA A 263 -13.16 23.07 9.53
C ALA A 263 -13.27 22.27 8.23
N ALA A 264 -13.57 22.94 7.11
CA ALA A 264 -13.63 22.35 5.78
C ALA A 264 -12.27 21.79 5.34
N TRP A 265 -11.20 22.57 5.52
CA TRP A 265 -9.84 22.12 5.24
C TRP A 265 -9.46 20.91 6.10
N ASP A 266 -9.65 21.03 7.41
CA ASP A 266 -9.20 20.04 8.38
C ASP A 266 -9.91 18.67 8.21
N ASN A 267 -11.09 18.66 7.56
CA ASN A 267 -11.87 17.44 7.32
C ASN A 267 -12.00 17.05 5.83
N GLY A 268 -11.41 17.79 4.90
CA GLY A 268 -11.52 17.52 3.45
C GLY A 268 -12.92 17.69 2.87
N VAL A 269 -13.70 18.64 3.40
CA VAL A 269 -15.09 18.91 3.00
C VAL A 269 -15.18 20.16 2.13
N ASP A 270 -16.05 20.17 1.11
CA ASP A 270 -16.32 21.36 0.31
C ASP A 270 -16.75 22.53 1.23
N PRO A 271 -15.99 23.65 1.24
CA PRO A 271 -16.20 24.75 2.18
C PRO A 271 -17.54 25.46 2.00
N ARG A 272 -18.22 25.25 0.86
CA ARG A 272 -19.53 25.85 0.56
C ARG A 272 -20.67 25.03 1.16
N TRP A 273 -20.46 23.75 1.41
CA TRP A 273 -21.55 22.81 1.68
C TRP A 273 -22.22 23.05 3.04
N SER A 274 -21.46 23.12 4.12
CA SER A 274 -22.03 23.35 5.45
C SER A 274 -22.70 24.74 5.59
N PRO A 275 -22.15 25.85 5.04
CA PRO A 275 -22.87 27.12 4.96
C PRO A 275 -24.17 27.02 4.15
N ALA A 276 -24.16 26.34 3.00
CA ALA A 276 -25.36 26.16 2.17
C ALA A 276 -26.47 25.39 2.90
N ILE A 277 -26.13 24.30 3.60
CA ILE A 277 -27.08 23.55 4.44
C ILE A 277 -27.67 24.48 5.51
N SER A 278 -26.86 25.33 6.15
CA SER A 278 -27.37 26.26 7.16
C SER A 278 -28.43 27.22 6.62
N THR A 279 -28.32 27.61 5.36
CA THR A 279 -29.33 28.42 4.67
C THR A 279 -30.60 27.64 4.43
N VAL A 280 -30.49 26.44 3.86
CA VAL A 280 -31.64 25.57 3.55
C VAL A 280 -32.38 25.17 4.84
N GLU A 281 -31.65 24.85 5.90
CA GLU A 281 -32.23 24.29 7.12
C GLU A 281 -32.69 25.34 8.13
N SER A 282 -32.14 26.55 8.14
CA SER A 282 -32.48 27.54 9.18
C SER A 282 -32.36 28.99 8.75
N SER A 283 -32.26 29.28 7.45
CA SER A 283 -31.99 30.64 6.96
C SER A 283 -30.74 31.24 7.59
N LYS A 284 -29.62 30.50 7.56
CA LYS A 284 -28.31 30.89 8.08
C LYS A 284 -28.30 31.09 9.60
N GLY A 285 -29.03 30.24 10.32
CA GLY A 285 -29.13 30.25 11.78
C GLY A 285 -30.26 31.13 12.33
N ALA A 286 -31.07 31.78 11.49
CA ALA A 286 -32.18 32.62 11.93
C ALA A 286 -33.35 31.83 12.53
N VAL A 287 -33.60 30.61 12.03
CA VAL A 287 -34.72 29.75 12.42
C VAL A 287 -34.19 28.39 12.87
N CYS A 288 -33.51 28.37 14.02
CA CYS A 288 -32.97 27.12 14.58
C CYS A 288 -34.00 26.41 15.45
N PHE A 289 -34.13 25.09 15.27
CA PHE A 289 -34.95 24.24 16.15
C PHE A 289 -34.36 24.12 17.58
N ARG A 290 -33.03 24.17 17.70
CA ARG A 290 -32.29 24.13 18.98
C ARG A 290 -31.17 25.18 19.00
N PRO A 291 -30.68 25.62 20.18
CA PRO A 291 -29.59 26.58 20.28
C PRO A 291 -28.36 26.17 19.46
N HIS A 292 -27.90 27.10 18.63
CA HIS A 292 -26.76 26.96 17.70
C HIS A 292 -26.85 25.78 16.72
N ASN A 293 -28.05 25.27 16.42
CA ASN A 293 -28.27 24.20 15.44
C ASN A 293 -28.83 24.74 14.13
N ALA A 294 -27.95 25.33 13.33
CA ALA A 294 -28.33 25.92 12.04
C ALA A 294 -28.61 24.88 10.94
N TRP A 295 -28.31 23.60 11.17
CA TRP A 295 -28.38 22.55 10.14
C TRP A 295 -29.51 21.55 10.39
N GLY A 296 -30.31 21.75 11.46
CA GLY A 296 -31.36 20.79 11.82
C GLY A 296 -30.82 19.40 12.17
N TRP A 297 -29.58 19.33 12.67
CA TRP A 297 -28.85 18.07 12.80
C TRP A 297 -29.28 17.31 14.07
N GLY A 298 -30.20 16.36 13.90
CA GLY A 298 -30.72 15.52 14.97
C GLY A 298 -31.24 16.34 16.17
N ASP A 299 -30.96 15.84 17.38
CA ASP A 299 -31.27 16.54 18.64
C ASP A 299 -30.12 17.42 19.16
N ALA A 300 -29.13 17.73 18.31
CA ALA A 300 -27.95 18.44 18.74
C ALA A 300 -28.23 19.89 19.13
N SER A 301 -27.45 20.39 20.08
CA SER A 301 -27.45 21.78 20.53
C SER A 301 -26.07 22.13 21.07
N TRP A 302 -25.65 23.38 20.88
CA TRP A 302 -24.32 23.85 21.28
C TRP A 302 -24.40 25.18 22.04
N GLY A 303 -23.34 25.48 22.79
CA GLY A 303 -23.19 26.73 23.52
C GLY A 303 -22.81 27.92 22.64
N ASP A 304 -22.18 27.67 21.48
CA ASP A 304 -21.67 28.68 20.56
C ASP A 304 -21.61 28.16 19.12
N TRP A 305 -21.54 29.08 18.16
CA TRP A 305 -21.49 28.76 16.72
C TRP A 305 -20.20 28.07 16.30
N ASP A 306 -19.04 28.43 16.84
CA ASP A 306 -17.77 27.89 16.37
C ASP A 306 -17.64 26.40 16.68
N THR A 307 -18.04 26.00 17.89
CA THR A 307 -18.14 24.60 18.30
C THR A 307 -19.13 23.85 17.42
N ALA A 308 -20.29 24.46 17.15
CA ALA A 308 -21.33 23.84 16.32
C ALA A 308 -20.87 23.62 14.88
N ILE A 309 -20.20 24.61 14.28
CA ILE A 309 -19.65 24.55 12.91
C ILE A 309 -18.63 23.42 12.80
N ARG A 310 -17.64 23.37 13.70
CA ARG A 310 -16.61 22.34 13.66
C ARG A 310 -17.19 20.94 13.84
N ALA A 311 -18.16 20.79 14.74
CA ALA A 311 -18.86 19.52 14.95
C ALA A 311 -19.64 19.08 13.70
N HIS A 312 -20.39 20.00 13.09
CA HIS A 312 -21.18 19.70 11.90
C HIS A 312 -20.31 19.34 10.70
N VAL A 313 -19.26 20.12 10.40
CA VAL A 313 -18.37 19.84 9.26
C VAL A 313 -17.64 18.50 9.44
N SER A 314 -17.18 18.18 10.65
CA SER A 314 -16.59 16.86 10.92
C SER A 314 -17.62 15.73 10.80
N GLY A 315 -18.87 15.97 11.17
CA GLY A 315 -19.99 15.06 10.96
C GLY A 315 -20.28 14.78 9.49
N LEU A 316 -20.23 15.81 8.64
CA LEU A 316 -20.39 15.68 7.19
C LEU A 316 -19.32 14.75 6.59
N ALA A 317 -18.05 14.99 6.91
CA ALA A 317 -16.95 14.15 6.43
C ALA A 317 -17.12 12.67 6.79
N ARG A 318 -17.56 12.39 8.03
CA ARG A 318 -17.72 11.02 8.54
C ARG A 318 -18.99 10.32 8.03
N GLY A 319 -20.06 11.07 7.82
CA GLY A 319 -21.38 10.50 7.60
C GLY A 319 -21.88 10.58 6.17
N TYR A 320 -21.36 11.52 5.39
CA TYR A 320 -21.95 11.95 4.12
C TYR A 320 -20.91 12.17 3.00
N GLY A 321 -19.61 12.19 3.33
CA GLY A 321 -18.52 12.38 2.36
C GLY A 321 -17.96 13.80 2.34
N GLY A 322 -17.17 14.09 1.31
CA GLY A 322 -16.45 15.37 1.16
C GLY A 322 -17.25 16.48 0.46
N GLY A 323 -18.46 16.22 -0.02
CA GLY A 323 -19.23 17.22 -0.77
C GLY A 323 -20.68 16.82 -1.02
N LEU A 324 -21.42 17.71 -1.67
CA LEU A 324 -22.82 17.50 -1.98
C LEU A 324 -22.98 16.44 -3.09
N THR A 325 -23.64 15.33 -2.75
CA THR A 325 -24.07 14.28 -3.70
C THR A 325 -25.56 13.98 -3.53
N PRO A 326 -26.24 13.45 -4.56
CA PRO A 326 -27.61 12.95 -4.41
C PRO A 326 -27.77 11.88 -3.32
N SER A 327 -26.79 10.99 -3.12
CA SER A 327 -26.80 10.05 -1.98
C SER A 327 -26.72 10.75 -0.63
N ALA A 328 -25.83 11.74 -0.47
CA ALA A 328 -25.76 12.54 0.73
C ALA A 328 -27.09 13.25 1.01
N ALA A 329 -27.75 13.81 -0.02
CA ALA A 329 -29.06 14.44 0.10
C ALA A 329 -30.17 13.44 0.50
N ARG A 330 -30.16 12.22 -0.04
CA ARG A 330 -31.07 11.13 0.38
C ARG A 330 -30.93 10.77 1.86
N LYS A 331 -29.71 10.82 2.38
CA LYS A 331 -29.43 10.57 3.80
C LYS A 331 -29.77 11.77 4.68
N TYR A 332 -29.51 12.98 4.20
CA TYR A 332 -29.68 14.22 4.97
C TYR A 332 -31.15 14.65 5.06
N CYS A 333 -31.87 14.62 3.92
CA CYS A 333 -33.29 14.99 3.84
C CYS A 333 -34.11 13.92 3.10
N PRO A 334 -34.36 12.74 3.73
CA PRO A 334 -35.11 11.64 3.11
C PRO A 334 -36.49 11.98 2.52
N PRO A 335 -37.29 12.92 3.10
CA PRO A 335 -38.61 13.24 2.57
C PRO A 335 -38.58 13.87 1.16
N ASN A 336 -37.60 14.73 0.89
CA ASN A 336 -37.53 15.55 -0.33
C ASN A 336 -36.08 15.69 -0.83
N PRO A 337 -35.38 14.58 -1.13
CA PRO A 337 -33.94 14.60 -1.33
C PRO A 337 -33.52 15.30 -2.62
N ASP A 338 -34.31 15.18 -3.69
CA ASP A 338 -34.01 15.81 -4.98
C ASP A 338 -34.12 17.35 -4.88
N PHE A 339 -35.17 17.84 -4.23
CA PHE A 339 -35.36 19.28 -4.01
C PHE A 339 -34.32 19.85 -3.04
N TRP A 340 -34.02 19.12 -1.97
CA TRP A 340 -32.99 19.51 -1.02
C TRP A 340 -31.59 19.56 -1.65
N TYR A 341 -31.25 18.54 -2.45
CA TYR A 341 -30.02 18.52 -3.25
C TYR A 341 -29.94 19.76 -4.14
N SER A 342 -30.99 20.04 -4.90
CA SER A 342 -31.00 21.18 -5.83
C SER A 342 -30.86 22.51 -5.10
N ARG A 343 -31.52 22.69 -3.94
CA ARG A 343 -31.38 23.91 -3.15
C ARG A 343 -29.99 24.08 -2.59
N CYS A 344 -29.41 23.02 -2.02
CA CYS A 344 -28.05 23.09 -1.52
C CYS A 344 -27.08 23.40 -2.66
N SER A 345 -27.28 22.80 -3.83
CA SER A 345 -26.47 23.05 -5.02
C SER A 345 -26.53 24.52 -5.44
N GLU A 346 -27.73 25.10 -5.46
CA GLU A 346 -27.90 26.52 -5.77
C GLU A 346 -27.30 27.43 -4.69
N GLU A 347 -27.47 27.14 -3.41
CA GLU A 347 -26.84 27.93 -2.35
C GLU A 347 -25.30 27.86 -2.38
N MET A 348 -24.74 26.69 -2.73
CA MET A 348 -23.31 26.54 -2.95
C MET A 348 -22.82 27.34 -4.16
N SER A 349 -23.64 27.54 -5.20
CA SER A 349 -23.27 28.33 -6.38
C SER A 349 -23.10 29.82 -6.06
N ARG A 350 -23.79 30.29 -5.01
CA ARG A 350 -23.80 31.68 -4.52
C ARG A 350 -22.62 32.04 -3.61
N ILE A 351 -21.85 31.06 -3.15
CA ILE A 351 -20.64 31.23 -2.32
C ILE A 351 -19.42 31.22 -3.23
#